data_AF-A0A538SB48-F1
#
_entry.id   AF-A0A538SB48-F1
#
_cell.length_a   1.000
_cell.length_b   1.000
_cell.length_c   1.000
_cell.angle_alpha   90.00
_cell.angle_beta   90.00
_cell.angle_gamma   90.00
#
_symmetry.space_group_name_H-M   'P 1'
#
loop_
_entity.id
_entity.type
_entity.pdbx_description
1 polymer ?
#
loop_
_entity_poly.entity_id
_entity_poly.type
_entity_poly.pdbx_seq_one_letter_code
_entity_poly.pdbx_strand_id
1 'polypeptide(L)' 'MSDRDRNWPARLKFHLTAFVAPGAVVVGDVTLGARSSVWFNTVVRGDSDRVEVGDDTN' A
#
# COMPACT_ATOMS: atom_id res chain seq x y z
N MET A 1 22.94 -10.45 0.64
CA MET A 1 23.34 -10.52 -0.77
C MET A 1 22.26 -9.81 -1.56
N SER A 2 22.61 -8.73 -2.27
CA SER A 2 21.70 -7.62 -2.54
C SER A 2 20.69 -7.93 -3.65
N ASP A 3 19.40 -7.94 -3.30
CA ASP A 3 18.23 -8.00 -4.19
C ASP A 3 18.02 -6.71 -5.02
N ARG A 4 19.11 -6.03 -5.40
CA ARG A 4 19.07 -4.70 -6.01
C ARG A 4 18.45 -4.66 -7.41
N ASP A 5 18.21 -5.83 -8.00
CA ASP A 5 17.69 -5.98 -9.36
C ASP A 5 16.30 -6.66 -9.39
N ARG A 6 15.64 -6.82 -8.24
CA ARG A 6 14.30 -7.42 -8.21
C ARG A 6 13.29 -6.40 -8.72
N ASN A 7 12.94 -6.50 -10.01
CA ASN A 7 11.79 -5.81 -10.59
C ASN A 7 10.51 -6.35 -9.93
N TRP A 8 10.14 -5.80 -8.77
CA TRP A 8 8.90 -6.15 -8.10
C TRP A 8 7.75 -5.54 -8.91
N PRO A 9 6.85 -6.35 -9.51
CA PRO A 9 5.67 -5.80 -10.16
C PRO A 9 4.79 -5.19 -9.06
N ALA A 10 4.85 -3.86 -8.93
CA ALA A 10 3.96 -3.14 -8.02
C ALA A 10 2.51 -3.39 -8.47
N ARG A 11 1.71 -3.95 -7.57
CA ARG A 11 0.28 -4.20 -7.77
C ARG A 11 -0.49 -3.37 -6.78
N LEU A 12 -0.42 -2.05 -6.99
CA LEU A 12 -1.15 -1.09 -6.16
C LEU A 12 -2.55 -0.91 -6.75
N LYS A 13 -3.58 -1.11 -5.91
CA LYS A 13 -4.98 -0.89 -6.25
C LYS A 13 -5.61 -0.01 -5.18
N PHE A 14 -5.86 1.26 -5.50
CA PHE A 14 -6.50 2.19 -4.56
C PHE A 14 -7.90 2.51 -5.05
N HIS A 15 -8.89 2.41 -4.16
CA HIS A 15 -10.19 3.01 -4.41
C HIS A 15 -10.03 4.53 -4.55
N LEU A 16 -10.85 5.17 -5.39
CA LEU A 16 -10.77 6.61 -5.67
C LEU A 16 -10.94 7.50 -4.43
N THR A 17 -11.57 6.96 -3.38
CA THR A 17 -11.82 7.66 -2.12
C THR A 17 -10.84 7.26 -1.01
N ALA A 18 -9.88 6.36 -1.27
CA ALA A 18 -8.87 6.02 -0.28
C ALA A 18 -7.95 7.23 -0.08
N PHE A 19 -7.61 7.54 1.17
CA PHE A 19 -6.71 8.63 1.50
C PHE A 19 -5.32 8.10 1.81
N VAL A 20 -4.29 8.64 1.16
CA VAL A 20 -2.88 8.37 1.50
C VAL A 20 -2.23 9.70 1.85
N ALA A 21 -1.86 9.85 3.12
CA ALA A 21 -1.27 11.08 3.61
C ALA A 21 0.11 11.34 2.97
N PRO A 22 0.50 12.62 2.79
CA PRO A 22 1.86 12.96 2.41
C PRO A 22 2.90 12.29 3.33
N GLY A 23 3.90 11.64 2.73
CA GLY A 23 4.95 10.94 3.47
C GLY A 23 4.60 9.51 3.92
N ALA A 24 3.38 9.02 3.68
CA ALA A 24 3.10 7.59 3.78
C ALA A 24 3.74 6.81 2.63
N VAL A 25 4.12 5.56 2.90
CA VAL A 25 4.71 4.65 1.90
C VAL A 25 3.79 3.46 1.72
N VAL A 26 3.37 3.22 0.46
CA VAL A 26 2.61 2.04 0.06
C VAL A 26 3.37 1.35 -1.06
N VAL A 27 3.78 0.11 -0.84
CA VAL A 27 4.67 -0.63 -1.75
C VAL A 27 4.30 -2.10 -1.78
N GLY A 28 4.48 -2.75 -2.93
CA GLY A 28 4.24 -4.18 -3.08
C GLY A 28 2.95 -4.52 -3.83
N ASP A 29 2.28 -5.59 -3.39
CA ASP A 29 0.91 -5.97 -3.74
C ASP A 29 -0.03 -5.50 -2.61
N VAL A 30 -0.65 -4.32 -2.81
CA VAL A 30 -1.48 -3.65 -1.80
C VAL A 30 -2.78 -3.18 -2.43
N THR A 31 -3.89 -3.53 -1.79
CA THR A 31 -5.23 -3.00 -2.11
C THR A 31 -5.76 -2.14 -0.97
N LEU A 32 -6.24 -0.94 -1.28
CA LEU A 32 -6.91 -0.03 -0.34
C LEU A 32 -8.38 0.14 -0.74
N GLY A 33 -9.29 -0.25 0.17
CA GLY A 33 -10.74 -0.17 0.02
C GLY A 33 -11.31 1.24 0.06
N ALA A 34 -12.62 1.36 -0.18
CA ALA A 34 -13.34 2.62 -0.15
C ALA A 34 -13.28 3.28 1.24
N ARG A 35 -13.10 4.59 1.25
CA ARG A 35 -12.95 5.46 2.44
C ARG A 35 -11.87 5.00 3.45
N SER A 36 -10.98 4.08 3.06
CA SER A 36 -9.82 3.73 3.88
C SER A 36 -8.81 4.88 3.94
N SER A 37 -8.02 4.96 5.00
CA SER A 37 -7.01 6.01 5.19
C SER A 37 -5.68 5.47 5.68
N VAL A 38 -4.59 5.93 5.07
CA VAL A 38 -3.20 5.66 5.49
C VAL A 38 -2.58 6.98 5.96
N TRP A 39 -2.25 7.07 7.24
CA TRP A 39 -1.85 8.32 7.88
C TRP A 39 -0.34 8.59 7.80
N PHE A 40 0.07 9.81 8.13
CA PHE A 40 1.45 10.30 8.05
C PHE A 40 2.44 9.29 8.64
N ASN A 41 3.55 9.07 7.91
CA ASN A 41 4.64 8.16 8.28
C ASN A 41 4.27 6.66 8.37
N THR A 42 3.06 6.27 7.95
CA THR A 42 2.66 4.85 7.87
C THR A 42 3.38 4.16 6.70
N VAL A 43 3.76 2.90 6.90
CA VAL A 43 4.31 2.03 5.85
C VAL A 43 3.41 0.81 5.67
N VAL A 44 2.78 0.70 4.50
CA VAL A 44 2.04 -0.48 4.07
C VAL A 44 2.90 -1.22 3.05
N ARG A 45 3.50 -2.35 3.48
CA ARG A 45 4.49 -3.10 2.69
C ARG A 45 3.99 -4.52 2.37
N GLY A 46 3.47 -4.71 1.17
CA GLY A 46 3.03 -6.00 0.62
C GLY A 46 4.06 -6.64 -0.33
N ASP A 47 5.33 -6.67 0.07
CA ASP A 47 6.43 -7.19 -0.77
C ASP A 47 6.78 -8.67 -0.53
N SER A 48 6.17 -9.29 0.47
CA SER A 48 6.33 -10.73 0.78
C SER A 48 5.05 -11.49 0.47
N ASP A 49 3.90 -10.91 0.81
CA ASP A 49 2.56 -11.40 0.46
C ASP A 49 1.61 -10.20 0.29
N ARG A 50 0.41 -10.46 -0.22
CA ARG A 50 -0.62 -9.45 -0.47
C ARG A 50 -1.15 -8.84 0.82
N VAL A 51 -1.36 -7.51 0.80
CA VAL A 51 -2.06 -6.77 1.86
C VAL A 51 -3.37 -6.20 1.31
N GLU A 52 -4.46 -6.46 2.01
CA GLU A 52 -5.79 -5.90 1.71
C GLU A 52 -6.28 -5.09 2.91
N VAL A 53 -6.47 -3.78 2.72
CA VAL A 53 -7.14 -2.89 3.66
C VAL A 53 -8.59 -2.74 3.20
N GLY A 54 -9.53 -3.13 4.06
CA GLY A 54 -10.95 -3.09 3.75
C GLY A 54 -11.52 -1.67 3.68
N ASP A 55 -12.81 -1.59 3.36
CA ASP A 55 -13.54 -0.33 3.37
C ASP A 55 -13.59 0.26 4.80
N ASP A 56 -13.67 1.59 4.91
CA ASP A 56 -13.85 2.33 6.17
C ASP A 56 -12.80 2.03 7.27
N THR A 57 -11.58 1.65 6.90
CA THR A 57 -10.47 1.32 7.82
C THR A 57 -9.44 2.46 7.90
N ASN A 58 -8.86 2.73 9.07
CA ASN A 58 -7.82 3.74 9.26
C ASN A 58 -6.55 3.25 9.98
#